data_AF-A0A916M7K0-F1
#
_entry.id   AF-A0A916M7K0-F1
#
_cell.length_a   1.000
_cell.length_b   1.000
_cell.length_c   1.000
_cell.angle_alpha   90.00
_cell.angle_beta   90.00
_cell.angle_gamma   90.00
#
_symmetry.space_group_name_H-M   'P 1'
#
loop_
_entity.id
_entity.type
_entity.pdbx_description
1 polymer ?
#
loop_
_entity_poly.entity_id
_entity_poly.type
_entity_poly.pdbx_seq_one_letter_code
_entity_poly.pdbx_strand_id
1 'polypeptide(L)'
;QRGHAMNVRSQISMVFHLDKCIGCHTCSIACKNIWTDRKGTEYMWFNNVETKPGTGYPTQWEDQSKYRGGWEVNGNRLRLKSTGKARIVTNIFHNPHLPTMDDYYEPWTYKYEDLFNAPAGTDQPTAIPISKVTGKYIDIKAGPNWDDDLSGSTVYAANDPNLGNVSEEQRQQLQAIERLVFFYFPRICNHSLNPACVASCPSGALYKRGEDGIVLINQKRCRAWRACVAACPYKKTYYNWSTGKSEKCLLCYPRLETGQAPACFHSCVGRIRYLGVLLYDADRIEEIAKLPPEKLVEGQRELILDPNDPAVIEAARKSGVHESVIDAAQRSPVYQFVKVWKIALPPHIEYRTMPMLYYVPPLLPVLGSSTNQIYENGTNAEAIFHPFDETRVPISYLASLFSAGDEAKIRYVLRKLMAVRTF
;
A
#
# COMPACT_ATOMS: atom_id res chain seq x y z
N GLN A 1 -28.90 7.88 -28.91
CA GLN A 1 -27.76 7.64 -28.00
C GLN A 1 -27.48 6.14 -28.02
N ARG A 2 -26.42 5.68 -28.70
CA ARG A 2 -26.03 4.26 -28.60
C ARG A 2 -25.37 4.10 -27.22
N GLY A 3 -25.99 3.32 -26.34
CA GLY A 3 -25.46 3.06 -25.00
C GLY A 3 -24.04 2.51 -25.09
N HIS A 4 -23.13 3.05 -24.28
CA HIS A 4 -21.77 2.53 -24.12
C HIS A 4 -21.84 1.04 -23.75
N ALA A 5 -21.25 0.18 -24.57
CA ALA A 5 -21.19 -1.26 -24.27
C ALA A 5 -20.10 -1.49 -23.21
N MET A 6 -20.48 -1.95 -22.03
CA MET A 6 -19.56 -2.11 -20.88
C MET A 6 -18.50 -3.18 -21.16
N ASN A 7 -17.22 -2.81 -21.06
CA ASN A 7 -16.09 -3.74 -21.14
C ASN A 7 -15.80 -4.31 -19.74
N VAL A 8 -16.67 -5.24 -19.31
CA VAL A 8 -16.60 -5.79 -17.95
C VAL A 8 -15.39 -6.72 -17.80
N ARG A 9 -14.57 -6.47 -16.78
CA ARG A 9 -13.48 -7.36 -16.35
C ARG A 9 -13.57 -7.64 -14.86
N SER A 10 -12.97 -8.75 -14.43
CA SER A 10 -12.88 -9.15 -13.03
C SER A 10 -11.50 -8.86 -12.46
N GLN A 11 -11.45 -8.52 -11.18
CA GLN A 11 -10.22 -8.49 -10.41
C GLN A 11 -10.42 -9.04 -9.00
N ILE A 12 -9.46 -9.85 -8.54
CA ILE A 12 -9.30 -10.17 -7.13
C ILE A 12 -8.77 -8.92 -6.41
N SER A 13 -9.64 -8.29 -5.64
CA SER A 13 -9.41 -7.05 -4.91
C SER A 13 -9.27 -7.32 -3.42
N MET A 14 -8.82 -6.31 -2.67
CA MET A 14 -8.35 -6.48 -1.30
C MET A 14 -8.79 -5.32 -0.39
N VAL A 15 -9.10 -5.61 0.87
CA VAL A 15 -9.33 -4.60 1.92
C VAL A 15 -8.49 -4.94 3.15
N PHE A 16 -7.77 -3.97 3.71
CA PHE A 16 -7.12 -4.06 5.01
C PHE A 16 -7.82 -3.17 6.03
N HIS A 17 -8.28 -3.76 7.12
CA HIS A 17 -9.00 -3.06 8.19
C HIS A 17 -8.02 -2.53 9.25
N LEU A 18 -7.61 -1.26 9.16
CA LEU A 18 -6.50 -0.72 9.97
C LEU A 18 -6.82 -0.63 11.45
N ASP A 19 -8.09 -0.40 11.81
CA ASP A 19 -8.58 -0.41 13.18
C ASP A 19 -8.30 -1.73 13.95
N LYS A 20 -8.09 -2.83 13.22
CA LYS A 20 -7.78 -4.15 13.78
C LYS A 20 -6.30 -4.53 13.62
N CYS A 21 -5.50 -3.66 12.99
CA CYS A 21 -4.11 -3.96 12.69
C CYS A 21 -3.28 -3.81 13.96
N ILE A 22 -2.60 -4.89 14.34
CA ILE A 22 -1.77 -4.94 15.55
C ILE A 22 -0.27 -4.84 15.26
N GLY A 23 0.11 -4.47 14.03
CA GLY A 23 1.51 -4.26 13.69
C GLY A 23 2.40 -5.50 13.64
N CYS A 24 1.98 -6.68 14.06
CA CYS A 24 2.84 -7.87 14.31
C CYS A 24 3.78 -8.42 13.19
N HIS A 25 3.84 -7.85 11.98
CA HIS A 25 4.70 -8.28 10.87
C HIS A 25 4.59 -9.75 10.40
N THR A 26 3.69 -10.57 10.95
CA THR A 26 3.53 -11.99 10.56
C THR A 26 3.23 -12.14 9.06
N CYS A 27 2.47 -11.20 8.50
CA CYS A 27 2.19 -11.13 7.07
C CYS A 27 3.43 -10.86 6.21
N SER A 28 4.41 -10.11 6.73
CA SER A 28 5.68 -9.80 6.06
C SER A 28 6.59 -11.03 6.06
N ILE A 29 6.70 -11.71 7.20
CA ILE A 29 7.51 -12.94 7.34
C ILE A 29 6.96 -14.07 6.46
N ALA A 30 5.64 -14.30 6.46
CA ALA A 30 5.03 -15.31 5.59
C ALA A 30 5.31 -15.06 4.10
N CYS A 31 5.28 -13.79 3.67
CA CYS A 31 5.60 -13.43 2.29
C CYS A 31 7.09 -13.60 1.98
N LYS A 32 7.96 -13.15 2.90
CA LYS A 32 9.42 -13.24 2.81
C LYS A 32 9.88 -14.69 2.62
N ASN A 33 9.48 -15.57 3.52
CA ASN A 33 9.92 -16.97 3.54
C ASN A 33 9.49 -17.75 2.29
N ILE A 34 8.35 -17.40 1.69
CA ILE A 34 7.87 -18.10 0.49
C ILE A 34 8.50 -17.52 -0.79
N TRP A 35 8.65 -16.20 -0.89
CA TRP A 35 8.91 -15.55 -2.18
C TRP A 35 10.25 -14.84 -2.30
N THR A 36 10.80 -14.29 -1.22
CA THR A 36 11.94 -13.34 -1.29
C THR A 36 13.07 -13.64 -0.30
N ASP A 37 13.31 -14.93 -0.02
CA ASP A 37 14.48 -15.42 0.75
C ASP A 37 15.65 -15.84 -0.15
N ARG A 38 15.67 -15.39 -1.40
CA ARG A 38 16.74 -15.70 -2.37
C ARG A 38 17.79 -14.60 -2.40
N LYS A 39 19.02 -14.97 -2.80
CA LYS A 39 20.09 -14.01 -3.10
C LYS A 39 19.62 -12.94 -4.09
N GLY A 40 19.82 -11.67 -3.73
CA GLY A 40 19.35 -10.54 -4.52
C GLY A 40 17.97 -9.99 -4.10
N THR A 41 17.20 -10.75 -3.33
CA THR A 41 15.82 -10.41 -2.92
C THR A 41 15.65 -10.26 -1.41
N GLU A 42 16.71 -10.44 -0.64
CA GLU A 42 16.70 -10.43 0.83
C GLU A 42 16.23 -9.09 1.37
N TYR A 43 16.60 -8.00 0.68
CA TYR A 43 16.13 -6.67 1.01
C TYR A 43 14.68 -6.41 0.61
N MET A 44 14.06 -7.25 -0.25
CA MET A 44 12.72 -7.01 -0.81
C MET A 44 11.59 -7.48 0.09
N TRP A 45 10.77 -6.55 0.55
CA TRP A 45 9.57 -6.85 1.33
C TRP A 45 8.31 -6.61 0.51
N PHE A 46 7.92 -7.62 -0.29
CA PHE A 46 6.69 -7.57 -1.10
C PHE A 46 5.47 -7.21 -0.25
N ASN A 47 5.37 -7.80 0.94
CA ASN A 47 4.56 -7.32 2.05
C ASN A 47 5.47 -6.70 3.10
N ASN A 48 5.22 -5.45 3.46
CA ASN A 48 5.82 -4.78 4.61
C ASN A 48 4.72 -4.13 5.45
N VAL A 49 5.04 -3.81 6.70
CA VAL A 49 4.20 -3.03 7.61
C VAL A 49 5.03 -1.84 8.05
N GLU A 50 4.39 -0.69 8.19
CA GLU A 50 5.03 0.58 8.54
C GLU A 50 4.26 1.19 9.69
N THR A 51 4.96 1.86 10.60
CA THR A 51 4.34 2.71 11.61
C THR A 51 4.08 4.08 11.03
N LYS A 52 2.88 4.62 11.29
CA LYS A 52 2.46 5.95 10.86
C LYS A 52 2.11 6.83 12.07
N PRO A 53 2.60 8.08 12.16
CA PRO A 53 3.48 8.76 11.19
C PRO A 53 4.90 8.17 11.10
N GLY A 54 5.47 8.15 9.89
CA GLY A 54 6.77 7.56 9.59
C GLY A 54 7.14 7.64 8.11
N THR A 55 8.43 7.55 7.80
CA THR A 55 8.92 7.68 6.40
C THR A 55 8.71 6.41 5.58
N GLY A 56 8.47 5.28 6.23
CA GLY A 56 8.14 4.01 5.58
C GLY A 56 9.29 3.41 4.76
N TYR A 57 8.94 2.49 3.86
CA TYR A 57 9.91 1.66 3.16
C TYR A 57 9.61 1.54 1.64
N PRO A 58 10.53 1.98 0.75
CA PRO A 58 11.75 2.72 1.04
C PRO A 58 11.46 4.08 1.71
N THR A 59 12.47 4.66 2.34
CA THR A 59 12.38 5.94 3.04
C THR A 59 11.75 7.01 2.15
N GLN A 60 10.70 7.63 2.67
CA GLN A 60 9.89 8.69 2.03
C GLN A 60 9.25 8.25 0.70
N TRP A 61 8.87 6.98 0.53
CA TRP A 61 8.30 6.47 -0.72
C TRP A 61 7.08 7.26 -1.24
N GLU A 62 6.36 7.94 -0.35
CA GLU A 62 5.19 8.79 -0.66
C GLU A 62 5.58 10.13 -1.30
N ASP A 63 6.82 10.59 -1.15
CA ASP A 63 7.31 11.82 -1.78
C ASP A 63 7.54 11.61 -3.28
N GLN A 64 6.51 11.94 -4.07
CA GLN A 64 6.58 11.88 -5.52
C GLN A 64 7.28 13.08 -6.16
N SER A 65 7.69 14.10 -5.38
CA SER A 65 8.58 15.16 -5.87
C SER A 65 10.01 14.62 -6.05
N LYS A 66 10.46 13.79 -5.10
CA LYS A 66 11.72 13.00 -5.15
C LYS A 66 11.64 11.87 -6.18
N TYR A 67 10.70 10.94 -6.01
CA TYR A 67 10.71 9.68 -6.76
C TYR A 67 9.91 9.68 -8.08
N ARG A 68 9.09 10.70 -8.32
CA ARG A 68 8.33 10.86 -9.57
C ARG A 68 7.48 9.64 -9.96
N GLY A 69 6.91 8.91 -9.02
CA GLY A 69 6.03 7.77 -9.31
C GLY A 69 4.61 8.21 -9.69
N GLY A 70 3.87 7.32 -10.37
CA GLY A 70 2.45 7.54 -10.71
C GLY A 70 2.24 8.42 -11.95
N TRP A 71 1.04 8.98 -12.06
CA TRP A 71 0.61 9.76 -13.23
C TRP A 71 0.28 11.21 -12.88
N GLU A 72 0.39 12.08 -13.87
CA GLU A 72 -0.10 13.46 -13.86
C GLU A 72 -1.04 13.68 -15.05
N VAL A 73 -1.94 14.65 -14.91
CA VAL A 73 -2.82 15.10 -15.99
C VAL A 73 -2.19 16.34 -16.62
N ASN A 74 -1.90 16.28 -17.92
CA ASN A 74 -1.38 17.40 -18.70
C ASN A 74 -2.36 17.70 -19.84
N GLY A 75 -3.11 18.79 -19.71
CA GLY A 75 -4.29 19.04 -20.54
C GLY A 75 -5.30 17.91 -20.40
N ASN A 76 -5.63 17.24 -21.51
CA ASN A 76 -6.55 16.10 -21.52
C ASN A 76 -5.84 14.72 -21.60
N ARG A 77 -4.55 14.64 -21.28
CA ARG A 77 -3.76 13.40 -21.39
C ARG A 77 -3.12 13.01 -20.05
N LEU A 78 -3.11 11.71 -19.77
CA LEU A 78 -2.32 11.15 -18.67
C LEU A 78 -0.87 10.99 -19.12
N ARG A 79 0.07 11.43 -18.26
CA ARG A 79 1.50 11.27 -18.47
C ARG A 79 2.14 10.66 -17.22
N LEU A 80 3.12 9.79 -17.43
CA LEU A 80 3.93 9.26 -16.33
C LEU A 80 4.80 10.38 -15.75
N LYS A 81 4.82 10.52 -14.41
CA LYS A 81 5.64 11.53 -13.73
C LYS A 81 7.14 11.26 -13.88
N SER A 82 7.55 9.99 -13.85
CA SER A 82 8.95 9.58 -14.01
C SER A 82 9.27 9.41 -15.49
N THR A 83 9.23 8.17 -15.99
CA THR A 83 9.83 7.81 -17.26
C THR A 83 8.78 7.37 -18.27
N GLY A 84 8.25 8.33 -19.03
CA GLY A 84 7.44 8.06 -20.23
C GLY A 84 8.29 7.71 -21.46
N LYS A 85 7.63 7.38 -22.58
CA LYS A 85 8.29 6.93 -23.84
C LYS A 85 9.40 7.84 -24.36
N ALA A 86 9.31 9.16 -24.17
CA ALA A 86 10.36 10.09 -24.58
C ALA A 86 11.49 10.20 -23.53
N ARG A 87 11.13 10.29 -22.24
CA ARG A 87 12.09 10.42 -21.12
C ARG A 87 12.94 9.17 -20.88
N ILE A 88 12.50 8.00 -21.37
CA ILE A 88 13.32 6.78 -21.25
C ILE A 88 14.63 6.89 -22.02
N VAL A 89 14.65 7.60 -23.15
CA VAL A 89 15.86 7.70 -24.00
C VAL A 89 16.98 8.44 -23.25
N THR A 90 16.64 9.53 -22.57
CA THR A 90 17.61 10.29 -21.76
C THR A 90 17.97 9.58 -20.45
N ASN A 91 17.04 8.81 -19.88
CA ASN A 91 17.21 8.19 -18.57
C ASN A 91 17.67 6.72 -18.66
N ILE A 92 18.01 6.23 -19.86
CA ILE A 92 18.32 4.81 -20.10
C ILE A 92 19.59 4.36 -19.39
N PHE A 93 20.61 5.22 -19.35
CA PHE A 93 21.91 4.94 -18.74
C PHE A 93 21.93 5.26 -17.24
N HIS A 94 21.09 6.21 -16.81
CA HIS A 94 20.97 6.62 -15.42
C HIS A 94 19.55 7.16 -15.17
N ASN A 95 18.81 6.54 -14.25
CA ASN A 95 17.50 7.02 -13.85
C ASN A 95 17.64 7.79 -12.52
N PRO A 96 17.53 9.13 -12.53
CA PRO A 96 17.79 9.96 -11.34
C PRO A 96 16.75 9.80 -10.23
N HIS A 97 15.61 9.15 -10.50
CA HIS A 97 14.53 8.94 -9.53
C HIS A 97 14.44 7.49 -9.04
N LEU A 98 15.42 6.66 -9.40
CA LEU A 98 15.49 5.28 -8.94
C LEU A 98 15.89 5.27 -7.46
N PRO A 99 15.11 4.65 -6.55
CA PRO A 99 15.55 4.44 -5.19
C PRO A 99 16.83 3.61 -5.17
N THR A 100 17.78 4.05 -4.35
CA THR A 100 19.05 3.38 -4.09
C THR A 100 18.89 2.31 -3.01
N MET A 101 19.92 1.49 -2.78
CA MET A 101 19.88 0.51 -1.69
C MET A 101 19.73 1.20 -0.32
N ASP A 102 20.34 2.38 -0.15
CA ASP A 102 20.30 3.14 1.11
C ASP A 102 18.92 3.74 1.39
N ASP A 103 18.11 3.99 0.37
CA ASP A 103 16.70 4.33 0.55
C ASP A 103 15.88 3.13 1.09
N TYR A 104 16.38 1.89 0.94
CA TYR A 104 15.81 0.70 1.55
C TYR A 104 16.58 0.36 2.83
N TYR A 105 17.63 -0.44 2.70
CA TYR A 105 18.67 -0.77 3.67
C TYR A 105 19.65 -1.74 3.00
N GLU A 106 20.91 -1.75 3.42
CA GLU A 106 21.85 -2.79 3.02
C GLU A 106 21.53 -4.09 3.78
N PRO A 107 21.13 -5.19 3.12
CA PRO A 107 20.77 -6.42 3.81
C PRO A 107 21.99 -7.04 4.48
N TRP A 108 21.85 -7.46 5.75
CA TRP A 108 22.92 -8.08 6.52
C TRP A 108 22.57 -9.48 7.02
N THR A 109 23.59 -10.18 7.50
CA THR A 109 23.50 -11.38 8.35
C THR A 109 24.60 -11.30 9.40
N TYR A 110 24.79 -12.35 10.19
CA TYR A 110 25.81 -12.39 11.23
C TYR A 110 26.75 -13.57 11.01
N LYS A 111 28.01 -13.41 11.41
CA LYS A 111 28.99 -14.51 11.43
C LYS A 111 28.75 -15.42 12.63
N TYR A 112 27.69 -16.22 12.57
CA TYR A 112 27.34 -17.12 13.67
C TYR A 112 28.43 -18.16 13.96
N GLU A 113 29.22 -18.55 12.96
CA GLU A 113 30.34 -19.49 13.11
C GLU A 113 31.42 -18.99 14.09
N ASP A 114 31.58 -17.67 14.25
CA ASP A 114 32.56 -17.10 15.18
C ASP A 114 32.22 -17.47 16.64
N LEU A 115 30.96 -17.76 16.97
CA LEU A 115 30.54 -18.21 18.31
C LEU A 115 31.02 -19.62 18.65
N PHE A 116 31.38 -20.43 17.64
CA PHE A 116 31.77 -21.82 17.80
C PHE A 116 33.24 -22.07 17.47
N ASN A 117 33.77 -21.32 16.50
CA ASN A 117 35.08 -21.55 15.90
C ASN A 117 36.12 -20.50 16.29
N ALA A 118 35.78 -19.53 17.16
CA ALA A 118 36.74 -18.53 17.60
C ALA A 118 37.95 -19.18 18.30
N PRO A 119 39.17 -18.71 18.00
CA PRO A 119 40.36 -19.17 18.69
C PRO A 119 40.30 -18.79 20.18
N ALA A 120 41.03 -19.52 21.01
CA ALA A 120 41.17 -19.18 22.43
C ALA A 120 41.73 -17.77 22.58
N GLY A 121 41.08 -16.95 23.40
CA GLY A 121 41.43 -15.55 23.60
C GLY A 121 40.86 -15.02 24.92
N THR A 122 41.17 -13.77 25.22
CA THR A 122 40.71 -13.10 26.44
C THR A 122 39.31 -12.50 26.32
N ASP A 123 38.85 -12.27 25.09
CA ASP A 123 37.57 -11.64 24.81
C ASP A 123 36.50 -12.68 24.43
N GLN A 124 35.25 -12.42 24.83
CA GLN A 124 34.12 -13.25 24.46
C GLN A 124 33.82 -13.11 22.96
N PRO A 125 33.73 -14.20 22.17
CA PRO A 125 33.38 -14.11 20.76
C PRO A 125 31.94 -13.61 20.59
N THR A 126 31.73 -12.79 19.56
CA THR A 126 30.40 -12.29 19.18
C THR A 126 30.17 -12.54 17.69
N ALA A 127 28.91 -12.75 17.30
CA ALA A 127 28.54 -12.85 15.90
C ALA A 127 28.45 -11.44 15.31
N ILE A 128 29.49 -10.99 14.62
CA ILE A 128 29.52 -9.65 14.02
C ILE A 128 28.63 -9.56 12.79
N PRO A 129 27.99 -8.40 12.52
CA PRO A 129 27.20 -8.21 11.32
C PRO A 129 28.08 -8.13 10.07
N ILE A 130 27.63 -8.79 9.00
CA ILE A 130 28.23 -8.73 7.67
C ILE A 130 27.17 -8.42 6.62
N SER A 131 27.56 -7.64 5.62
CA SER A 131 26.71 -7.33 4.47
C SER A 131 26.47 -8.60 3.63
N LYS A 132 25.21 -8.85 3.27
CA LYS A 132 24.85 -9.87 2.27
C LYS A 132 25.20 -9.45 0.84
N VAL A 133 25.53 -8.18 0.62
CA VAL A 133 25.95 -7.65 -0.69
C VAL A 133 27.46 -7.78 -0.86
N THR A 134 28.25 -7.33 0.11
CA THR A 134 29.72 -7.26 0.01
C THR A 134 30.45 -8.38 0.73
N GLY A 135 29.81 -9.09 1.66
CA GLY A 135 30.44 -10.10 2.52
C GLY A 135 31.38 -9.52 3.60
N LYS A 136 31.49 -8.19 3.69
CA LYS A 136 32.36 -7.48 4.64
C LYS A 136 31.58 -7.06 5.89
N TYR A 137 32.32 -6.71 6.94
CA TYR A 137 31.75 -6.08 8.13
C TYR A 137 30.90 -4.86 7.75
N ILE A 138 29.78 -4.69 8.44
CA ILE A 138 28.86 -3.57 8.24
C ILE A 138 28.45 -2.98 9.59
N ASP A 139 28.44 -1.65 9.68
CA ASP A 139 27.78 -0.93 10.75
C ASP A 139 26.31 -0.71 10.36
N ILE A 140 25.37 -1.31 11.10
CA ILE A 140 23.94 -1.33 10.75
C ILE A 140 23.32 0.02 11.11
N LYS A 141 22.89 0.78 10.09
CA LYS A 141 22.32 2.13 10.27
C LYS A 141 20.85 2.26 9.90
N ALA A 142 20.30 1.26 9.21
CA ALA A 142 18.93 1.27 8.73
C ALA A 142 18.42 -0.17 8.54
N GLY A 143 17.10 -0.32 8.52
CA GLY A 143 16.41 -1.57 8.28
C GLY A 143 15.02 -1.32 7.69
N PRO A 144 14.32 -2.36 7.24
CA PRO A 144 13.03 -2.22 6.56
C PRO A 144 11.87 -1.77 7.45
N ASN A 145 12.11 -1.67 8.76
CA ASN A 145 11.15 -1.27 9.80
C ASN A 145 11.88 -0.51 10.93
N TRP A 146 12.75 0.43 10.57
CA TRP A 146 13.63 1.12 11.51
C TRP A 146 12.90 2.15 12.39
N ASP A 147 11.77 2.66 11.90
CA ASP A 147 10.87 3.62 12.54
C ASP A 147 9.66 2.94 13.24
N ASP A 148 9.78 1.65 13.56
CA ASP A 148 8.78 0.88 14.31
C ASP A 148 8.44 1.56 15.64
N ASP A 149 7.17 1.53 16.03
CA ASP A 149 6.64 2.13 17.26
C ASP A 149 7.19 3.54 17.58
N LEU A 150 7.30 4.39 16.54
CA LEU A 150 7.80 5.77 16.60
C LEU A 150 9.29 5.90 16.97
N SER A 151 10.07 4.85 16.82
CA SER A 151 11.53 4.89 16.94
C SER A 151 12.10 5.98 16.03
N GLY A 152 12.99 6.82 16.57
CA GLY A 152 13.59 7.94 15.84
C GLY A 152 12.55 8.95 15.33
N SER A 153 11.44 9.17 16.05
CA SER A 153 10.32 10.04 15.64
C SER A 153 10.74 11.44 15.17
N THR A 154 11.79 12.03 15.72
CA THR A 154 12.34 13.33 15.29
C THR A 154 12.94 13.30 13.88
N VAL A 155 13.32 12.11 13.39
CA VAL A 155 13.88 11.87 12.07
C VAL A 155 12.83 11.30 11.13
N TYR A 156 12.01 10.35 11.58
CA TYR A 156 11.10 9.62 10.69
C TYR A 156 9.66 10.15 10.75
N ALA A 157 9.03 10.13 11.93
CA ALA A 157 7.65 10.59 12.07
C ALA A 157 7.51 12.08 11.70
N ALA A 158 8.44 12.93 12.12
CA ALA A 158 8.45 14.36 11.81
C ALA A 158 8.65 14.67 10.31
N ASN A 159 9.21 13.73 9.55
CA ASN A 159 9.45 13.86 8.11
C ASN A 159 8.50 12.99 7.26
N ASP A 160 7.37 12.56 7.83
CA ASP A 160 6.32 11.86 7.09
C ASP A 160 5.70 12.81 6.03
N PRO A 161 5.70 12.44 4.73
CA PRO A 161 5.13 13.27 3.67
C PRO A 161 3.65 13.65 3.86
N ASN A 162 2.88 12.85 4.61
CA ASN A 162 1.47 13.11 4.88
C ASN A 162 1.22 14.25 5.87
N LEU A 163 2.26 14.71 6.57
CA LEU A 163 2.16 15.91 7.43
C LEU A 163 2.03 17.21 6.61
N GLY A 164 2.29 17.18 5.30
CA GLY A 164 2.28 18.36 4.43
C GLY A 164 1.02 19.23 4.53
N ASN A 165 -0.15 18.59 4.70
CA ASN A 165 -1.46 19.28 4.82
C ASN A 165 -1.95 19.44 6.28
N VAL A 166 -1.13 19.06 7.26
CA VAL A 166 -1.42 19.18 8.69
C VAL A 166 -0.90 20.52 9.19
N SER A 167 -1.71 21.27 9.97
CA SER A 167 -1.32 22.58 10.49
C SER A 167 -0.13 22.48 11.45
N GLU A 168 0.63 23.55 11.61
CA GLU A 168 1.78 23.56 12.53
C GLU A 168 1.37 23.26 13.97
N GLU A 169 0.22 23.79 14.42
CA GLU A 169 -0.35 23.47 15.73
C GLU A 169 -0.66 21.97 15.87
N GLN A 170 -1.28 21.36 14.87
CA GLN A 170 -1.58 19.92 14.87
C GLN A 170 -0.29 19.07 14.84
N ARG A 171 0.76 19.52 14.15
CA ARG A 171 2.08 18.85 14.15
C ARG A 171 2.73 18.91 15.52
N GLN A 172 2.69 20.05 16.19
CA GLN A 172 3.19 20.19 17.57
C GLN A 172 2.41 19.28 18.52
N GLN A 173 1.10 19.17 18.34
CA GLN A 173 0.28 18.23 19.12
C GLN A 173 0.68 16.77 18.88
N LEU A 174 0.99 16.35 17.65
CA LEU A 174 1.46 14.98 17.37
C LEU A 174 2.82 14.67 18.01
N GLN A 175 3.62 15.69 18.32
CA GLN A 175 4.93 15.55 18.98
C GLN A 175 4.84 15.64 20.51
N ALA A 176 3.71 16.08 21.06
CA ALA A 176 3.50 16.18 22.49
C ALA A 176 3.34 14.78 23.10
N ILE A 177 4.08 14.48 24.17
CA ILE A 177 4.16 13.14 24.78
C ILE A 177 2.77 12.62 25.17
N GLU A 178 1.94 13.48 25.74
CA GLU A 178 0.59 13.16 26.19
C GLU A 178 -0.42 12.91 25.05
N ARG A 179 -0.06 13.30 23.82
CA ARG A 179 -0.86 13.14 22.60
C ARG A 179 -0.27 12.17 21.59
N LEU A 180 0.84 11.50 21.93
CA LEU A 180 1.45 10.49 21.07
C LEU A 180 0.42 9.47 20.61
N VAL A 181 0.45 9.22 19.30
CA VAL A 181 -0.44 8.28 18.63
C VAL A 181 0.27 7.77 17.39
N PHE A 182 0.08 6.49 17.12
CA PHE A 182 0.50 5.88 15.88
C PHE A 182 -0.46 4.77 15.49
N PHE A 183 -0.36 4.34 14.24
CA PHE A 183 -1.06 3.16 13.75
C PHE A 183 -0.21 2.45 12.71
N TYR A 184 -0.57 1.21 12.42
CA TYR A 184 0.19 0.38 11.50
C TYR A 184 -0.42 0.41 10.10
N PHE A 185 0.43 0.55 9.09
CA PHE A 185 0.06 0.60 7.69
C PHE A 185 0.71 -0.54 6.90
N PRO A 186 0.08 -1.75 6.89
CA PRO A 186 0.55 -2.87 6.07
C PRO A 186 0.33 -2.60 4.59
N ARG A 187 1.35 -2.82 3.75
CA ARG A 187 1.29 -2.57 2.30
C ARG A 187 1.79 -3.75 1.46
N ILE A 188 1.13 -3.96 0.33
CA ILE A 188 1.56 -4.85 -0.77
C ILE A 188 1.41 -4.11 -2.11
N CYS A 189 1.68 -4.77 -3.23
CA CYS A 189 1.31 -4.20 -4.53
C CYS A 189 -0.21 -4.05 -4.62
N ASN A 190 -0.68 -2.88 -5.04
CA ASN A 190 -2.10 -2.60 -5.20
C ASN A 190 -2.74 -3.25 -6.45
N HIS A 191 -1.94 -3.93 -7.29
CA HIS A 191 -2.36 -4.53 -8.57
C HIS A 191 -3.33 -3.63 -9.35
N SER A 192 -2.97 -2.35 -9.47
CA SER A 192 -3.86 -1.27 -9.89
C SER A 192 -4.48 -1.48 -11.29
N LEU A 193 -5.57 -0.77 -11.59
CA LEU A 193 -6.25 -0.81 -12.89
C LEU A 193 -5.52 0.01 -13.96
N ASN A 194 -4.88 1.12 -13.56
CA ASN A 194 -4.00 1.94 -14.40
C ASN A 194 -2.53 1.90 -13.88
N PRO A 195 -1.85 0.74 -13.96
CA PRO A 195 -0.56 0.54 -13.31
C PRO A 195 0.58 1.29 -14.03
N ALA A 196 1.13 2.31 -13.35
CA ALA A 196 2.29 3.08 -13.84
C ALA A 196 3.53 2.21 -14.12
N CYS A 197 3.71 1.11 -13.39
CA CYS A 197 4.81 0.17 -13.62
C CYS A 197 4.69 -0.61 -14.94
N VAL A 198 3.46 -0.89 -15.40
CA VAL A 198 3.23 -1.50 -16.73
C VAL A 198 3.54 -0.48 -17.82
N ALA A 199 2.97 0.73 -17.71
CA ALA A 199 3.12 1.77 -18.70
C ALA A 199 4.57 2.28 -18.89
N SER A 200 5.38 2.22 -17.84
CA SER A 200 6.79 2.65 -17.87
C SER A 200 7.76 1.61 -18.39
N CYS A 201 7.36 0.33 -18.49
CA CYS A 201 8.27 -0.76 -18.86
C CYS A 201 8.62 -0.72 -20.36
N PRO A 202 9.87 -0.41 -20.75
CA PRO A 202 10.20 -0.28 -22.18
C PRO A 202 10.15 -1.60 -22.92
N SER A 203 10.50 -2.70 -22.25
CA SER A 203 10.47 -4.05 -22.81
C SER A 203 9.08 -4.68 -22.85
N GLY A 204 8.04 -4.03 -22.31
CA GLY A 204 6.69 -4.62 -22.20
C GLY A 204 6.66 -5.90 -21.37
N ALA A 205 7.56 -6.04 -20.39
CA ALA A 205 7.68 -7.26 -19.57
C ALA A 205 6.63 -7.30 -18.45
N LEU A 206 6.10 -6.14 -18.05
CA LEU A 206 5.01 -6.04 -17.09
C LEU A 206 3.66 -6.11 -17.81
N TYR A 207 2.72 -6.83 -17.22
CA TYR A 207 1.37 -7.00 -17.76
C TYR A 207 0.37 -7.21 -16.62
N LYS A 208 -0.90 -6.93 -16.89
CA LYS A 208 -2.03 -7.25 -16.02
C LYS A 208 -2.75 -8.45 -16.62
N ARG A 209 -2.91 -9.51 -15.83
CA ARG A 209 -3.68 -10.71 -16.22
C ARG A 209 -5.14 -10.35 -16.46
N GLY A 210 -5.76 -10.99 -17.46
CA GLY A 210 -7.12 -10.67 -17.88
C GLY A 210 -8.19 -11.30 -16.99
N GLU A 211 -7.87 -12.47 -16.45
CA GLU A 211 -8.76 -13.34 -15.68
C GLU A 211 -8.96 -12.89 -14.22
N ASP A 212 -7.91 -12.33 -13.58
CA ASP A 212 -7.91 -12.01 -12.15
C ASP A 212 -7.36 -10.61 -11.82
N GLY A 213 -6.90 -9.87 -12.84
CA GLY A 213 -6.34 -8.54 -12.69
C GLY A 213 -4.96 -8.49 -12.00
N ILE A 214 -4.27 -9.62 -11.78
CA ILE A 214 -2.97 -9.62 -11.11
C ILE A 214 -1.90 -9.06 -12.05
N VAL A 215 -1.31 -7.93 -11.67
CA VAL A 215 -0.13 -7.35 -12.34
C VAL A 215 1.15 -8.15 -12.04
N LEU A 216 1.82 -8.68 -13.07
CA LEU A 216 3.04 -9.50 -12.97
C LEU A 216 4.21 -8.92 -13.80
N ILE A 217 5.41 -9.44 -13.55
CA ILE A 217 6.61 -9.19 -14.37
C ILE A 217 7.03 -10.51 -14.99
N ASN A 218 7.05 -10.58 -16.32
CA ASN A 218 7.58 -11.74 -17.03
C ASN A 218 9.11 -11.77 -16.89
N GLN A 219 9.61 -12.68 -16.04
CA GLN A 219 11.05 -12.82 -15.76
C GLN A 219 11.86 -13.22 -17.00
N LYS A 220 11.27 -13.85 -18.02
CA LYS A 220 11.96 -14.18 -19.29
C LYS A 220 12.11 -12.95 -20.20
N ARG A 221 11.12 -12.03 -20.19
CA ARG A 221 11.14 -10.80 -21.00
C ARG A 221 11.79 -9.61 -20.32
N CYS A 222 11.87 -9.60 -18.99
CA CYS A 222 12.46 -8.50 -18.24
C CYS A 222 13.93 -8.26 -18.65
N ARG A 223 14.22 -7.04 -19.10
CA ARG A 223 15.55 -6.58 -19.54
C ARG A 223 16.21 -5.62 -18.57
N ALA A 224 15.85 -5.67 -17.29
CA ALA A 224 16.55 -4.88 -16.26
C ALA A 224 16.49 -3.36 -16.43
N TRP A 225 15.54 -2.78 -17.18
CA TRP A 225 15.49 -1.33 -17.41
C TRP A 225 15.23 -0.50 -16.15
N ARG A 226 14.74 -1.12 -15.06
CA ARG A 226 14.48 -0.53 -13.74
C ARG A 226 13.49 0.66 -13.72
N ALA A 227 12.98 1.12 -14.87
CA ALA A 227 12.00 2.21 -14.97
C ALA A 227 10.73 1.96 -14.14
N CYS A 228 10.29 0.70 -14.06
CA CYS A 228 9.12 0.29 -13.29
C CYS A 228 9.27 0.49 -11.77
N VAL A 229 10.51 0.50 -11.25
CA VAL A 229 10.80 0.73 -9.82
C VAL A 229 10.46 2.18 -9.45
N ALA A 230 11.01 3.14 -10.19
CA ALA A 230 10.72 4.57 -9.99
C ALA A 230 9.25 4.91 -10.30
N ALA A 231 8.71 4.38 -11.40
CA ALA A 231 7.36 4.68 -11.85
C ALA A 231 6.25 4.16 -10.93
N CYS A 232 6.50 3.11 -10.16
CA CYS A 232 5.56 2.69 -9.13
C CYS A 232 5.55 3.73 -8.01
N PRO A 233 4.44 4.47 -7.80
CA PRO A 233 4.42 5.47 -6.74
C PRO A 233 4.49 4.82 -5.36
N TYR A 234 3.95 3.61 -5.22
CA TYR A 234 4.00 2.82 -3.98
C TYR A 234 5.34 2.11 -3.73
N LYS A 235 6.30 2.19 -4.66
CA LYS A 235 7.61 1.50 -4.62
C LYS A 235 7.54 0.00 -4.37
N LYS A 236 6.47 -0.64 -4.88
CA LYS A 236 6.20 -2.08 -4.76
C LYS A 236 6.75 -2.93 -5.90
N THR A 237 7.68 -2.38 -6.66
CA THR A 237 8.53 -3.12 -7.60
C THR A 237 9.96 -2.94 -7.13
N TYR A 238 10.67 -4.04 -6.95
CA TYR A 238 12.03 -4.07 -6.42
C TYR A 238 12.99 -4.57 -7.49
N TYR A 239 14.28 -4.27 -7.38
CA TYR A 239 15.29 -4.70 -8.33
C TYR A 239 16.16 -5.80 -7.72
N ASN A 240 16.16 -6.99 -8.32
CA ASN A 240 17.02 -8.06 -7.85
C ASN A 240 18.46 -7.76 -8.28
N TRP A 241 19.29 -7.38 -7.32
CA TRP A 241 20.67 -6.98 -7.58
C TRP A 241 21.57 -8.15 -8.01
N SER A 242 21.16 -9.39 -7.74
CA SER A 242 21.90 -10.60 -8.12
C SER A 242 21.53 -11.07 -9.53
N THR A 243 20.24 -11.18 -9.85
CA THR A 243 19.76 -11.67 -11.16
C THR A 243 19.65 -10.59 -12.21
N GLY A 244 19.70 -9.32 -11.80
CA GLY A 244 19.53 -8.17 -12.67
C GLY A 244 18.10 -7.96 -13.15
N LYS A 245 17.07 -8.49 -12.48
CA LYS A 245 15.67 -8.35 -12.93
C LYS A 245 14.79 -7.78 -11.84
N SER A 246 13.79 -6.99 -12.22
CA SER A 246 12.81 -6.51 -11.25
C SER A 246 11.82 -7.60 -10.86
N GLU A 247 11.45 -7.61 -9.58
CA GLU A 247 10.46 -8.52 -9.00
C GLU A 247 9.46 -7.71 -8.16
N LYS A 248 8.27 -8.28 -7.93
CA LYS A 248 7.20 -7.64 -7.15
C LYS A 248 6.26 -8.68 -6.57
N CYS A 249 5.40 -8.24 -5.64
CA CYS A 249 4.26 -9.02 -5.17
C CYS A 249 3.48 -9.59 -6.36
N LEU A 250 3.24 -10.89 -6.31
CA LEU A 250 2.53 -11.67 -7.33
C LEU A 250 1.11 -12.07 -6.88
N LEU A 251 0.61 -11.42 -5.82
CA LEU A 251 -0.62 -11.73 -5.08
C LEU A 251 -0.79 -13.22 -4.73
N CYS A 252 0.31 -13.96 -4.66
CA CYS A 252 0.29 -15.43 -4.55
C CYS A 252 -0.62 -16.08 -5.62
N TYR A 253 -0.54 -15.65 -6.89
CA TYR A 253 -1.35 -16.22 -7.96
C TYR A 253 -1.36 -17.77 -7.99
N PRO A 254 -0.26 -18.51 -7.70
CA PRO A 254 -0.34 -19.97 -7.69
C PRO A 254 -1.31 -20.53 -6.62
N ARG A 255 -1.49 -19.81 -5.51
CA ARG A 255 -2.45 -20.16 -4.45
C ARG A 255 -3.86 -19.79 -4.89
N LEU A 256 -4.04 -18.58 -5.44
CA LEU A 256 -5.33 -18.09 -5.90
C LEU A 256 -5.93 -18.96 -7.02
N GLU A 257 -5.10 -19.44 -7.94
CA GLU A 257 -5.50 -20.38 -9.01
C GLU A 257 -6.07 -21.69 -8.47
N THR A 258 -5.71 -22.06 -7.23
CA THR A 258 -6.25 -23.23 -6.51
C THR A 258 -7.28 -22.86 -5.43
N GLY A 259 -7.83 -21.64 -5.46
CA GLY A 259 -8.85 -21.18 -4.51
C GLY A 259 -8.33 -20.88 -3.09
N GLN A 260 -7.01 -20.80 -2.90
CA GLN A 260 -6.40 -20.54 -1.60
C GLN A 260 -6.09 -19.05 -1.41
N ALA A 261 -6.26 -18.56 -0.18
CA ALA A 261 -5.88 -17.20 0.17
C ALA A 261 -4.35 -16.97 0.01
N PRO A 262 -3.91 -15.75 -0.38
CA PRO A 262 -2.51 -15.41 -0.40
C PRO A 262 -1.87 -15.56 0.99
N ALA A 263 -0.58 -15.88 1.06
CA ALA A 263 0.09 -16.20 2.31
C ALA A 263 -0.07 -15.12 3.39
N CYS A 264 0.08 -13.84 3.01
CA CYS A 264 -0.07 -12.71 3.94
C CYS A 264 -1.52 -12.50 4.42
N PHE A 265 -2.52 -13.03 3.73
CA PHE A 265 -3.93 -13.04 4.15
C PHE A 265 -4.20 -14.22 5.08
N HIS A 266 -3.75 -15.41 4.68
CA HIS A 266 -3.92 -16.63 5.46
C HIS A 266 -3.23 -16.54 6.84
N SER A 267 -2.04 -15.92 6.91
CA SER A 267 -1.27 -15.77 8.15
C SER A 267 -1.60 -14.49 8.94
N CYS A 268 -2.64 -13.75 8.57
CA CYS A 268 -2.95 -12.47 9.23
C CYS A 268 -3.54 -12.69 10.63
N VAL A 269 -2.70 -12.57 11.65
CA VAL A 269 -3.07 -12.73 13.07
C VAL A 269 -4.20 -11.76 13.49
N GLY A 270 -4.12 -10.49 13.10
CA GLY A 270 -5.17 -9.49 13.39
C GLY A 270 -6.47 -9.67 12.61
N ARG A 271 -6.53 -10.63 11.67
CA ARG A 271 -7.71 -10.93 10.83
C ARG A 271 -8.28 -9.66 10.17
N ILE A 272 -7.39 -8.86 9.59
CA ILE A 272 -7.74 -7.54 9.01
C ILE A 272 -7.96 -7.60 7.51
N ARG A 273 -7.57 -8.70 6.85
CA ARG A 273 -7.42 -8.76 5.40
C ARG A 273 -8.59 -9.50 4.77
N TYR A 274 -9.33 -8.82 3.92
CA TYR A 274 -10.45 -9.36 3.16
C TYR A 274 -10.08 -9.41 1.68
N LEU A 275 -10.45 -10.49 1.02
CA LEU A 275 -10.26 -10.73 -0.41
C LEU A 275 -11.64 -10.87 -1.06
N GLY A 276 -11.81 -10.32 -2.25
CA GLY A 276 -13.09 -10.42 -2.95
C GLY A 276 -12.99 -9.97 -4.40
N VAL A 277 -13.83 -10.54 -5.25
CA VAL A 277 -13.89 -10.16 -6.66
C VAL A 277 -14.59 -8.80 -6.78
N LEU A 278 -14.06 -7.93 -7.64
CA LEU A 278 -14.75 -6.74 -8.13
C LEU A 278 -14.87 -6.84 -9.65
N LEU A 279 -16.07 -6.54 -10.16
CA LEU A 279 -16.30 -6.31 -11.58
C LEU A 279 -16.10 -4.82 -11.87
N TYR A 280 -15.42 -4.49 -12.97
CA TYR A 280 -15.17 -3.10 -13.34
C TYR A 280 -15.28 -2.90 -14.85
N ASP A 281 -15.68 -1.70 -15.26
CA ASP A 281 -15.69 -1.30 -16.68
C ASP A 281 -14.29 -0.81 -17.09
N ALA A 282 -13.58 -1.59 -17.89
CA ALA A 282 -12.21 -1.28 -18.27
C ALA A 282 -12.10 -0.04 -19.18
N ASP A 283 -13.14 0.29 -19.94
CA ASP A 283 -13.09 1.41 -20.89
C ASP A 283 -13.14 2.77 -20.20
N ARG A 284 -13.67 2.82 -18.97
CA ARG A 284 -13.78 4.03 -18.16
C ARG A 284 -12.52 4.34 -17.33
N ILE A 285 -11.50 3.47 -17.33
CA ILE A 285 -10.29 3.65 -16.51
C ILE A 285 -9.60 4.99 -16.79
N GLU A 286 -9.40 5.34 -18.06
CA GLU A 286 -8.70 6.56 -18.45
C GLU A 286 -9.50 7.82 -18.09
N GLU A 287 -10.82 7.79 -18.30
CA GLU A 287 -11.74 8.87 -17.93
C GLU A 287 -11.66 9.16 -16.43
N ILE A 288 -11.84 8.13 -15.60
CA ILE A 288 -11.81 8.25 -14.14
C ILE A 288 -10.44 8.71 -13.65
N ALA A 289 -9.35 8.16 -14.21
CA ALA A 289 -8.00 8.53 -13.81
C ALA A 289 -7.63 9.98 -14.17
N LYS A 290 -8.40 10.69 -15.00
CA LYS A 290 -8.23 12.11 -15.33
C LYS A 290 -9.03 13.06 -14.46
N LEU A 291 -9.98 12.56 -13.67
CA LEU A 291 -10.83 13.40 -12.83
C LEU A 291 -10.01 14.28 -11.86
N PRO A 292 -10.52 15.44 -11.44
CA PRO A 292 -9.95 16.20 -10.34
C PRO A 292 -9.75 15.33 -9.07
N PRO A 293 -8.67 15.55 -8.28
CA PRO A 293 -8.33 14.69 -7.14
C PRO A 293 -9.49 14.38 -6.19
N GLU A 294 -10.30 15.38 -5.86
CA GLU A 294 -11.45 15.29 -4.94
C GLU A 294 -12.56 14.36 -5.45
N LYS A 295 -12.61 14.12 -6.77
CA LYS A 295 -13.59 13.23 -7.43
C LYS A 295 -13.06 11.82 -7.64
N LEU A 296 -11.77 11.55 -7.46
CA LEU A 296 -11.18 10.25 -7.81
C LEU A 296 -11.71 9.08 -6.99
N VAL A 297 -12.00 9.28 -5.70
CA VAL A 297 -12.54 8.21 -4.84
C VAL A 297 -13.93 7.76 -5.31
N GLU A 298 -14.85 8.70 -5.53
CA GLU A 298 -16.19 8.36 -6.04
C GLU A 298 -16.11 7.87 -7.50
N GLY A 299 -15.27 8.47 -8.34
CA GLY A 299 -15.06 8.00 -9.70
C GLY A 299 -14.56 6.55 -9.75
N GLN A 300 -13.62 6.16 -8.88
CA GLN A 300 -13.21 4.76 -8.79
C GLN A 300 -14.33 3.85 -8.29
N ARG A 301 -15.19 4.32 -7.38
CA ARG A 301 -16.40 3.58 -6.98
C ARG A 301 -17.34 3.42 -8.16
N GLU A 302 -17.54 4.43 -9.00
CA GLU A 302 -18.39 4.34 -10.19
C GLU A 302 -17.84 3.39 -11.26
N LEU A 303 -16.51 3.23 -11.32
CA LEU A 303 -15.85 2.25 -12.19
C LEU A 303 -16.19 0.80 -11.81
N ILE A 304 -16.43 0.56 -10.51
CA ILE A 304 -16.80 -0.76 -9.97
C ILE A 304 -18.31 -0.97 -10.17
N LEU A 305 -18.64 -2.05 -10.87
CA LEU A 305 -19.98 -2.40 -11.31
C LEU A 305 -20.71 -3.22 -10.24
N ASP A 306 -22.05 -3.13 -10.22
CA ASP A 306 -22.88 -3.95 -9.32
C ASP A 306 -22.96 -5.39 -9.84
N PRO A 307 -22.43 -6.38 -9.11
CA PRO A 307 -22.44 -7.77 -9.56
C PRO A 307 -23.83 -8.43 -9.54
N ASN A 308 -24.85 -7.76 -8.97
CA ASN A 308 -26.23 -8.25 -8.96
C ASN A 308 -27.11 -7.62 -10.05
N ASP A 309 -26.59 -6.61 -10.77
CA ASP A 309 -27.32 -5.99 -11.87
C ASP A 309 -27.37 -6.96 -13.08
N PRO A 310 -28.57 -7.35 -13.56
CA PRO A 310 -28.71 -8.24 -14.72
C PRO A 310 -27.96 -7.76 -15.96
N ALA A 311 -27.86 -6.45 -16.19
CA ALA A 311 -27.13 -5.89 -17.33
C ALA A 311 -25.61 -6.06 -17.18
N VAL A 312 -25.09 -5.93 -15.96
CA VAL A 312 -23.67 -6.16 -15.64
C VAL A 312 -23.33 -7.65 -15.76
N ILE A 313 -24.20 -8.54 -15.26
CA ILE A 313 -24.02 -9.99 -15.36
C ILE A 313 -23.95 -10.42 -16.83
N GLU A 314 -24.89 -9.95 -17.66
CA GLU A 314 -24.90 -10.27 -19.08
C GLU A 314 -23.68 -9.73 -19.81
N ALA A 315 -23.25 -8.50 -19.49
CA ALA A 315 -22.02 -7.93 -20.05
C ALA A 315 -20.76 -8.70 -19.59
N ALA A 316 -20.71 -9.15 -18.33
CA ALA A 316 -19.62 -9.97 -17.81
C ALA A 316 -19.50 -11.31 -18.53
N ARG A 317 -20.63 -12.00 -18.78
CA ARG A 317 -20.67 -13.24 -19.57
C ARG A 317 -20.16 -13.01 -21.00
N LYS A 318 -20.61 -11.93 -21.65
CA LYS A 318 -20.13 -11.55 -23.00
C LYS A 318 -18.63 -11.25 -23.04
N SER A 319 -18.09 -10.67 -21.98
CA SER A 319 -16.65 -10.43 -21.82
C SER A 319 -15.84 -11.69 -21.43
N GLY A 320 -16.48 -12.84 -21.28
CA GLY A 320 -15.82 -14.10 -20.94
C GLY A 320 -15.49 -14.28 -19.46
N VAL A 321 -16.11 -13.51 -18.56
CA VAL A 321 -15.99 -13.73 -17.11
C VAL A 321 -16.72 -15.03 -16.75
N HIS A 322 -16.00 -15.97 -16.15
CA HIS A 322 -16.55 -17.27 -15.79
C HIS A 322 -17.63 -17.14 -14.71
N GLU A 323 -18.63 -18.04 -14.72
CA GLU A 323 -19.82 -17.86 -13.89
C GLU A 323 -19.53 -17.98 -12.38
N SER A 324 -18.55 -18.82 -12.01
CA SER A 324 -18.07 -18.89 -10.62
C SER A 324 -17.42 -17.58 -10.14
N VAL A 325 -16.87 -16.76 -11.04
CA VAL A 325 -16.27 -15.46 -10.72
C VAL A 325 -17.36 -14.41 -10.52
N ILE A 326 -18.45 -14.48 -11.30
CA ILE A 326 -19.63 -13.62 -11.14
C ILE A 326 -20.30 -13.91 -9.79
N ASP A 327 -20.55 -15.18 -9.46
CA ASP A 327 -21.07 -15.59 -8.15
C ASP A 327 -20.14 -15.15 -6.99
N ALA A 328 -18.82 -15.31 -7.14
CA ALA A 328 -17.87 -14.79 -6.16
C ALA A 328 -17.91 -13.26 -6.01
N ALA A 329 -18.21 -12.52 -7.08
CA ALA A 329 -18.38 -11.07 -7.03
C ALA A 329 -19.65 -10.67 -6.27
N GLN A 330 -20.75 -11.40 -6.46
CA GLN A 330 -22.02 -11.17 -5.74
C GLN A 330 -21.86 -11.35 -4.23
N ARG A 331 -20.97 -12.25 -3.80
CA ARG A 331 -20.66 -12.54 -2.40
C ARG A 331 -19.39 -11.83 -1.89
N SER A 332 -18.88 -10.86 -2.64
CA SER A 332 -17.59 -10.21 -2.36
C SER A 332 -17.64 -9.32 -1.12
N PRO A 333 -16.85 -9.61 -0.06
CA PRO A 333 -16.76 -8.70 1.09
C PRO A 333 -16.12 -7.37 0.68
N VAL A 334 -15.22 -7.38 -0.30
CA VAL A 334 -14.56 -6.17 -0.79
C VAL A 334 -15.56 -5.24 -1.48
N TYR A 335 -16.53 -5.79 -2.23
CA TYR A 335 -17.63 -4.99 -2.79
C TYR A 335 -18.44 -4.31 -1.68
N GLN A 336 -18.77 -5.04 -0.60
CA GLN A 336 -19.49 -4.47 0.54
C GLN A 336 -18.71 -3.31 1.18
N PHE A 337 -17.43 -3.51 1.49
CA PHE A 337 -16.59 -2.47 2.10
C PHE A 337 -16.43 -1.21 1.23
N VAL A 338 -16.24 -1.39 -0.08
CA VAL A 338 -15.89 -0.28 -1.01
C VAL A 338 -17.12 0.43 -1.57
N LYS A 339 -18.17 -0.32 -1.97
CA LYS A 339 -19.34 0.21 -2.70
C LYS A 339 -20.56 0.43 -1.83
N VAL A 340 -20.89 -0.55 -0.99
CA VAL A 340 -22.13 -0.52 -0.20
C VAL A 340 -21.94 0.29 1.07
N TRP A 341 -20.94 -0.08 1.88
CA TRP A 341 -20.66 0.59 3.14
C TRP A 341 -19.84 1.86 2.96
N LYS A 342 -19.08 1.96 1.86
CA LYS A 342 -18.20 3.10 1.56
C LYS A 342 -17.20 3.43 2.68
N ILE A 343 -16.82 2.43 3.49
CA ILE A 343 -15.86 2.58 4.59
C ILE A 343 -14.43 2.20 4.21
N ALA A 344 -14.24 1.48 3.09
CA ALA A 344 -12.92 1.23 2.54
C ALA A 344 -12.56 2.26 1.47
N LEU A 345 -11.35 2.80 1.58
CA LEU A 345 -10.81 3.89 0.78
C LEU A 345 -9.48 3.49 0.12
N PRO A 346 -9.22 3.91 -1.13
CA PRO A 346 -7.96 3.63 -1.80
C PRO A 346 -6.79 4.44 -1.21
N PRO A 347 -5.57 3.88 -1.10
CA PRO A 347 -4.40 4.62 -0.66
C PRO A 347 -3.87 5.52 -1.80
N HIS A 348 -3.63 6.79 -1.52
CA HIS A 348 -3.06 7.77 -2.45
C HIS A 348 -3.69 7.71 -3.85
N ILE A 349 -5.02 7.88 -3.92
CA ILE A 349 -5.76 7.83 -5.17
C ILE A 349 -5.28 8.89 -6.19
N GLU A 350 -4.74 10.01 -5.70
CA GLU A 350 -4.14 11.10 -6.46
C GLU A 350 -2.91 10.68 -7.29
N TYR A 351 -2.34 9.50 -7.03
CA TYR A 351 -1.34 8.90 -7.92
C TYR A 351 -1.93 8.40 -9.23
N ARG A 352 -3.27 8.37 -9.35
CA ARG A 352 -4.06 8.08 -10.56
C ARG A 352 -3.80 6.69 -11.14
N THR A 353 -3.31 5.78 -10.31
CA THR A 353 -3.10 4.38 -10.73
C THR A 353 -4.36 3.53 -10.61
N MET A 354 -5.40 4.02 -9.92
CA MET A 354 -6.61 3.25 -9.57
C MET A 354 -6.24 1.98 -8.78
N PRO A 355 -5.70 2.12 -7.55
CA PRO A 355 -5.27 0.99 -6.72
C PRO A 355 -6.44 0.09 -6.33
N MET A 356 -6.22 -1.22 -6.29
CA MET A 356 -7.25 -2.22 -5.97
C MET A 356 -6.99 -2.91 -4.63
N LEU A 357 -6.19 -2.26 -3.80
CA LEU A 357 -6.10 -2.51 -2.37
C LEU A 357 -6.71 -1.29 -1.69
N TYR A 358 -7.65 -1.52 -0.79
CA TYR A 358 -8.35 -0.49 -0.04
C TYR A 358 -8.09 -0.66 1.45
N TYR A 359 -8.32 0.40 2.20
CA TYR A 359 -8.11 0.44 3.64
C TYR A 359 -9.36 0.96 4.33
N VAL A 360 -9.73 0.34 5.44
CA VAL A 360 -10.63 0.96 6.41
C VAL A 360 -9.74 1.73 7.40
N PRO A 361 -9.80 3.08 7.41
CA PRO A 361 -9.09 3.91 8.40
C PRO A 361 -9.29 3.43 9.84
N PRO A 362 -8.27 3.58 10.71
CA PRO A 362 -8.39 3.17 12.11
C PRO A 362 -9.25 4.15 12.92
N LEU A 363 -10.00 3.64 13.91
CA LEU A 363 -10.46 4.48 15.00
C LEU A 363 -9.30 4.58 15.99
N LEU A 364 -8.89 5.79 16.31
CA LEU A 364 -7.75 6.05 17.19
C LEU A 364 -8.22 6.69 18.49
N PRO A 365 -7.43 6.59 19.57
CA PRO A 365 -7.81 7.15 20.86
C PRO A 365 -8.20 8.62 20.74
N VAL A 366 -9.19 9.02 21.52
CA VAL A 366 -9.69 10.38 21.57
C VAL A 366 -8.71 11.20 22.43
N LEU A 367 -8.61 12.49 22.15
CA LEU A 367 -8.01 13.45 23.08
C LEU A 367 -8.80 13.39 24.40
N GLY A 368 -8.12 13.15 25.52
CA GLY A 368 -8.74 13.36 26.81
C GLY A 368 -8.93 14.85 27.01
N SER A 369 -10.12 15.40 26.72
CA SER A 369 -10.45 16.76 27.12
C SER A 369 -10.82 16.73 28.60
N SER A 370 -9.96 17.26 29.46
CA SER A 370 -10.36 17.56 30.83
C SER A 370 -10.97 18.96 30.86
N THR A 371 -12.25 19.08 31.16
CA THR A 371 -12.79 20.32 31.73
C THR A 371 -12.52 20.23 33.23
N ASN A 372 -11.68 21.11 33.79
CA ASN A 372 -11.31 21.12 35.22
C ASN A 372 -10.66 19.83 35.79
N GLN A 373 -9.82 19.12 35.02
CA GLN A 373 -9.11 17.90 35.48
C GLN A 373 -10.02 16.71 35.89
N ILE A 374 -11.31 16.74 35.53
CA ILE A 374 -12.23 15.62 35.74
C ILE A 374 -12.41 14.90 34.39
N TYR A 375 -12.13 13.58 34.37
CA TYR A 375 -12.49 12.72 33.23
C TYR A 375 -14.00 12.48 33.26
N GLU A 376 -14.74 13.08 32.33
CA GLU A 376 -16.16 12.77 32.15
C GLU A 376 -16.32 11.40 31.46
N ASN A 377 -16.23 10.33 32.24
CA ASN A 377 -16.63 8.99 31.79
C ASN A 377 -18.15 8.85 32.02
N GLY A 378 -18.96 9.41 31.14
CA GLY A 378 -20.40 9.19 31.20
C GLY A 378 -20.76 7.73 30.91
N THR A 379 -21.91 7.29 31.43
CA THR A 379 -22.35 5.88 31.39
C THR A 379 -23.21 5.51 30.18
N ASN A 380 -23.44 6.45 29.26
CA ASN A 380 -24.20 6.24 28.02
C ASN A 380 -23.24 6.05 26.82
N ALA A 381 -23.73 5.46 25.73
CA ALA A 381 -22.91 5.16 24.56
C ALA A 381 -22.26 6.42 23.93
N GLU A 382 -22.90 7.58 24.06
CA GLU A 382 -22.36 8.89 23.60
C GLU A 382 -21.21 9.39 24.47
N ALA A 383 -21.15 9.03 25.75
CA ALA A 383 -20.04 9.38 26.63
C ALA A 383 -18.93 8.30 26.70
N ILE A 384 -19.22 7.06 26.29
CA ILE A 384 -18.20 6.01 26.10
C ILE A 384 -17.47 6.19 24.77
N PHE A 385 -18.17 6.65 23.73
CA PHE A 385 -17.60 6.91 22.40
C PHE A 385 -17.59 8.42 22.12
N HIS A 386 -16.55 9.12 22.58
CA HIS A 386 -16.37 10.55 22.32
C HIS A 386 -16.42 10.89 20.81
N PRO A 387 -16.75 12.14 20.44
CA PRO A 387 -16.78 12.57 19.05
C PRO A 387 -15.46 12.30 18.33
N PHE A 388 -15.52 11.65 17.16
CA PHE A 388 -14.35 11.41 16.28
C PHE A 388 -13.69 12.72 15.79
N ASP A 389 -14.34 13.87 15.97
CA ASP A 389 -13.76 15.18 15.67
C ASP A 389 -12.60 15.53 16.64
N GLU A 390 -12.45 14.80 17.74
CA GLU A 390 -11.41 14.95 18.77
C GLU A 390 -10.37 13.81 18.78
N THR A 391 -10.26 13.02 17.71
CA THR A 391 -9.24 11.96 17.64
C THR A 391 -7.82 12.52 17.69
N ARG A 392 -6.90 11.80 18.35
CA ARG A 392 -5.48 12.21 18.44
C ARG A 392 -4.79 12.33 17.09
N VAL A 393 -5.19 11.56 16.08
CA VAL A 393 -4.68 11.74 14.71
C VAL A 393 -5.53 12.78 13.99
N PRO A 394 -4.91 13.83 13.42
CA PRO A 394 -5.61 14.80 12.60
C PRO A 394 -6.34 14.15 11.43
N ILE A 395 -7.59 14.53 11.18
CA ILE A 395 -8.37 14.03 10.05
C ILE A 395 -7.69 14.38 8.71
N SER A 396 -7.04 15.54 8.62
CA SER A 396 -6.22 15.99 7.49
C SER A 396 -5.09 15.01 7.14
N TYR A 397 -4.51 14.36 8.16
CA TYR A 397 -3.46 13.35 7.99
C TYR A 397 -4.03 12.08 7.34
N LEU A 398 -5.14 11.54 7.87
CA LEU A 398 -5.83 10.39 7.26
C LEU A 398 -6.36 10.71 5.87
N ALA A 399 -6.82 11.93 5.64
CA ALA A 399 -7.33 12.37 4.36
C ALA A 399 -6.23 12.43 3.29
N SER A 400 -5.02 12.85 3.68
CA SER A 400 -3.84 12.83 2.80
C SER A 400 -3.50 11.40 2.33
N LEU A 401 -3.66 10.41 3.21
CA LEU A 401 -3.42 9.00 2.88
C LEU A 401 -4.53 8.35 2.03
N PHE A 402 -5.80 8.62 2.34
CA PHE A 402 -6.93 7.78 1.87
C PHE A 402 -7.95 8.48 0.97
N SER A 403 -7.92 9.82 0.87
CA SER A 403 -8.97 10.56 0.16
C SER A 403 -8.45 11.75 -0.64
N ALA A 404 -7.15 11.77 -0.96
CA ALA A 404 -6.51 12.89 -1.66
C ALA A 404 -6.77 14.26 -0.99
N GLY A 405 -6.80 14.27 0.35
CA GLY A 405 -7.02 15.47 1.17
C GLY A 405 -8.49 15.76 1.52
N ASP A 406 -9.46 14.98 1.03
CA ASP A 406 -10.88 15.20 1.35
C ASP A 406 -11.24 14.64 2.74
N GLU A 407 -11.28 15.53 3.74
CA GLU A 407 -11.65 15.19 5.11
C GLU A 407 -13.09 14.70 5.28
N ALA A 408 -14.03 15.13 4.44
CA ALA A 408 -15.44 14.76 4.57
C ALA A 408 -15.62 13.25 4.36
N LYS A 409 -14.83 12.66 3.45
CA LYS A 409 -14.80 11.21 3.25
C LYS A 409 -14.28 10.46 4.48
N ILE A 410 -13.25 10.97 5.15
CA ILE A 410 -12.74 10.38 6.39
C ILE A 410 -13.79 10.47 7.50
N ARG A 411 -14.38 11.64 7.71
CA ARG A 411 -15.44 11.85 8.71
C ARG A 411 -16.62 10.91 8.49
N TYR A 412 -17.04 10.70 7.24
CA TYR A 412 -18.08 9.73 6.91
C TYR A 412 -17.71 8.31 7.38
N VAL A 413 -16.47 7.87 7.09
CA VAL A 413 -16.02 6.53 7.50
C VAL A 413 -15.97 6.41 9.01
N LEU A 414 -15.34 7.34 9.72
CA LEU A 414 -15.21 7.29 11.18
C LEU A 414 -16.59 7.30 11.87
N ARG A 415 -17.51 8.17 11.42
CA ARG A 415 -18.91 8.18 11.88
C ARG A 415 -19.58 6.82 11.73
N LYS A 416 -19.39 6.18 10.57
CA LYS A 416 -20.01 4.89 10.28
C LYS A 416 -19.42 3.75 11.11
N LEU A 417 -18.09 3.76 11.32
CA LEU A 417 -17.43 2.79 12.20
C LEU A 417 -17.89 2.95 13.65
N MET A 418 -18.04 4.18 14.14
CA MET A 418 -18.59 4.45 15.46
C MET A 418 -20.05 4.02 15.57
N ALA A 419 -20.89 4.34 14.57
CA ALA A 419 -22.29 3.91 14.57
C ALA A 419 -22.44 2.39 14.69
N VAL A 420 -21.61 1.61 13.99
CA VAL A 420 -21.60 0.13 14.10
C VAL A 420 -21.12 -0.37 15.47
N ARG A 421 -20.36 0.41 16.22
CA ARG A 421 -19.96 0.08 17.60
C ARG A 421 -21.03 0.46 18.61
N THR A 422 -21.82 1.48 18.32
CA THR A 422 -22.86 2.02 19.20
C THR A 422 -24.18 1.26 19.10
N PHE A 423 -24.59 0.87 17.89
CA PHE A 423 -25.84 0.15 17.59
C PHE A 423 -25.54 -1.30 17.23
#